data_AF-A0A923GEG8-F1
#
_entry.id   AF-A0A923GEG8-F1
#
_cell.length_a   1.000
_cell.length_b   1.000
_cell.length_c   1.000
_cell.angle_alpha   90.00
_cell.angle_beta   90.00
_cell.angle_gamma   90.00
#
_symmetry.space_group_name_H-M   'P 1'
#
loop_
_entity.id
_entity.type
_entity.pdbx_description
1 polymer ?
#
loop_
_entity_poly.entity_id
_entity_poly.type
_entity_poly.pdbx_seq_one_letter_code
_entity_poly.pdbx_strand_id
1 'polypeptide(L)'
;VATLQHADYAIRPLRQGFLYVMEKRKRSGQHSLHPPYRIAANGSLSLVAPGQSEPDATDAHTLRDMIRNTALAFNVHDLEDLAELRLFYSPDPLTEAAQQQLLRRRDRLPAVDVAAFTGLGCPTPRPYVLRHDQLDLVADFAAETDSSLRKLLDNQLFSETSVHSLTAARYMLGPGADKPEARGIAVVVEDAIGITQQLNAWRNAGMEHLKDWLQASEAVAGKPGPSNERKVLVAQAFTELHQQFSERKVAALVDRHKEAMRAHLAGADQGANPQMAAWWAQAKEGILDTAGALRRQDLEARANNGEFARQFEARYLPHVDLKAMHDQLAWFESHGLEAQRLADVRADDHLVWLQSEQLLAALAYYDENDLRSGLCFAHQTGLSVVGMEGVSAGARLLAQWWHADTLTPDNLALRSFVFNQRAIAEVLEQTRQALQALPPEYDHWQQVDTSLKYAKELASQFSRVDGHLDQLAQHSALNTAGALAWLGQLGRQSLQAGAPGNMDRLLYRRLGTYLIASLGEQA
;
A
#
# COMPACT_ATOMS: atom_id res chain seq x y z
N VAL A 1 10.79 8.12 20.40
CA VAL A 1 10.02 8.71 19.28
C VAL A 1 11.01 9.25 18.26
N ALA A 2 10.88 8.87 16.99
CA ALA A 2 11.77 9.34 15.93
C ALA A 2 11.64 10.86 15.73
N THR A 3 12.75 11.54 15.45
CA THR A 3 12.74 12.98 15.16
C THR A 3 12.20 13.21 13.76
N LEU A 4 11.15 14.02 13.65
CA LEU A 4 10.53 14.42 12.39
C LEU A 4 11.02 15.82 12.01
N GLN A 5 11.17 16.07 10.72
CA GLN A 5 11.64 17.34 10.17
C GLN A 5 10.50 18.21 9.63
N HIS A 6 9.43 17.58 9.11
CA HIS A 6 8.36 18.27 8.39
C HIS A 6 6.97 17.98 8.97
N ALA A 7 6.81 16.90 9.73
CA ALA A 7 5.60 16.55 10.46
C ALA A 7 5.78 16.73 11.98
N ASP A 8 4.66 16.87 12.68
CA ASP A 8 4.60 16.89 14.14
C ASP A 8 3.58 15.87 14.65
N TYR A 9 3.77 15.40 15.89
CA TYR A 9 2.83 14.49 16.53
C TYR A 9 1.65 15.26 17.12
N ALA A 10 0.45 14.74 16.91
CA ALA A 10 -0.76 15.18 17.58
C ALA A 10 -1.35 14.02 18.39
N ILE A 11 -1.81 14.32 19.61
CA ILE A 11 -2.58 13.36 20.41
C ILE A 11 -3.98 13.32 19.83
N ARG A 12 -4.44 12.12 19.48
CA ARG A 12 -5.77 11.87 18.94
C ARG A 12 -6.44 10.75 19.73
N PRO A 13 -7.78 10.65 19.71
CA PRO A 13 -8.46 9.45 20.17
C PRO A 13 -7.96 8.21 19.44
N LEU A 14 -7.95 7.08 20.13
CA LEU A 14 -7.61 5.81 19.50
C LEU A 14 -8.60 5.49 18.39
N ARG A 15 -8.06 5.10 17.23
CA ARG A 15 -8.85 4.57 16.11
C ARG A 15 -9.35 3.17 16.41
N GLN A 16 -10.25 2.68 15.55
CA GLN A 16 -10.78 1.32 15.62
C GLN A 16 -9.65 0.29 15.77
N GLY A 17 -9.85 -0.69 16.64
CA GLY A 17 -8.84 -1.71 16.94
C GLY A 17 -9.04 -2.33 18.31
N PHE A 18 -7.94 -2.71 18.95
CA PHE A 18 -7.91 -3.48 20.18
C PHE A 18 -6.91 -2.90 21.17
N LEU A 19 -7.36 -2.73 22.42
CA LEU A 19 -6.55 -2.28 23.54
C LEU A 19 -6.33 -3.44 24.52
N TYR A 20 -5.06 -3.68 24.81
CA TYR A 20 -4.58 -4.71 25.73
C TYR A 20 -4.09 -4.04 27.00
N VAL A 21 -4.74 -4.36 28.12
CA VAL A 21 -4.45 -3.75 29.43
C VAL A 21 -3.78 -4.80 30.32
N MET A 22 -2.57 -4.49 30.77
CA MET A 22 -1.80 -5.32 31.69
C MET A 22 -1.69 -4.61 33.03
N GLU A 23 -2.02 -5.32 34.09
CA GLU A 23 -1.88 -4.81 35.45
C GLU A 23 -0.99 -5.71 36.29
N LYS A 24 -0.21 -5.11 37.18
CA LYS A 24 0.51 -5.81 38.25
C LYS A 24 -0.10 -5.41 39.58
N ARG A 25 -0.51 -6.39 40.38
CA ARG A 25 -1.05 -6.16 41.73
C ARG A 25 0.05 -6.38 42.78
N LYS A 26 0.10 -5.55 43.82
CA LYS A 26 1.10 -5.66 44.90
C LYS A 26 0.90 -6.96 45.67
N ARG A 27 -0.36 -7.36 45.90
CA ARG A 27 -0.72 -8.61 46.60
C ARG A 27 -0.34 -9.87 45.83
N SER A 28 -0.55 -9.90 44.52
CA SER A 28 -0.20 -11.08 43.69
C SER A 28 1.27 -11.09 43.28
N GLY A 29 1.88 -9.92 43.12
CA GLY A 29 3.22 -9.73 42.57
C GLY A 29 3.34 -10.08 41.08
N GLN A 30 2.27 -10.56 40.45
CA GLN A 30 2.24 -11.05 39.07
C GLN A 30 1.49 -10.09 38.15
N HIS A 31 1.87 -10.10 36.88
CA HIS A 31 1.15 -9.37 35.84
C HIS A 31 -0.01 -10.23 35.33
N SER A 32 -1.18 -9.64 35.21
CA SER A 32 -2.35 -10.20 34.53
C SER A 32 -2.69 -9.38 33.29
N LEU A 33 -3.35 -10.01 32.34
CA LEU A 33 -3.89 -9.38 31.14
C LEU A 33 -5.42 -9.37 31.27
N HIS A 34 -6.05 -8.22 31.07
CA HIS A 34 -7.50 -8.13 30.94
C HIS A 34 -7.97 -8.86 29.67
N PRO A 35 -9.25 -9.28 29.59
CA PRO A 35 -9.84 -9.57 28.28
C PRO A 35 -9.68 -8.35 27.36
N PRO A 36 -9.36 -8.53 26.06
CA PRO A 36 -9.10 -7.41 25.16
C PRO A 36 -10.30 -6.46 25.06
N TYR A 37 -10.03 -5.16 24.98
CA TYR A 37 -11.05 -4.15 24.72
C TYR A 37 -11.06 -3.83 23.23
N ARG A 38 -12.19 -4.02 22.55
CA ARG A 38 -12.42 -3.52 21.19
C ARG A 38 -12.77 -2.04 21.25
N ILE A 39 -12.13 -1.27 20.39
CA ILE A 39 -12.40 0.15 20.16
C ILE A 39 -13.25 0.27 18.89
N ALA A 40 -14.44 0.85 19.01
CA ALA A 40 -15.31 1.14 17.88
C ALA A 40 -14.99 2.50 17.23
N ALA A 41 -15.60 2.79 16.07
CA ALA A 41 -15.38 4.03 15.30
C ALA A 41 -15.60 5.30 16.13
N ASN A 42 -16.59 5.25 17.02
CA ASN A 42 -16.97 6.32 17.92
C ASN A 42 -16.13 6.36 19.23
N GLY A 43 -15.04 5.60 19.30
CA GLY A 43 -14.15 5.52 20.46
C GLY A 43 -14.71 4.75 21.66
N SER A 44 -15.85 4.06 21.52
CA SER A 44 -16.37 3.23 22.60
C SER A 44 -15.55 1.95 22.78
N LEU A 45 -15.44 1.51 24.03
CA LEU A 45 -14.77 0.29 24.46
C LEU A 45 -15.81 -0.77 24.80
N SER A 46 -15.64 -1.95 24.21
CA SER A 46 -16.37 -3.17 24.58
C SER A 46 -15.40 -4.31 24.87
N LEU A 47 -15.65 -5.10 25.91
CA LEU A 47 -14.84 -6.28 26.20
C LEU A 47 -15.15 -7.38 25.19
N VAL A 48 -14.10 -7.97 24.61
CA VAL A 48 -14.23 -9.13 23.73
C VAL A 48 -13.77 -10.37 24.49
N ALA A 49 -14.62 -11.40 24.52
CA ALA A 49 -14.21 -12.70 25.04
C ALA A 49 -13.16 -13.32 24.10
N PRO A 50 -12.04 -13.86 24.63
CA PRO A 50 -11.07 -14.57 23.81
C PRO A 50 -11.74 -15.68 22.98
N GLY A 51 -11.48 -15.70 21.66
CA GLY A 51 -11.95 -16.77 20.76
C GLY A 51 -13.41 -16.69 20.28
N GLN A 52 -14.16 -15.63 20.59
CA GLN A 52 -15.49 -15.40 19.99
C GLN A 52 -15.40 -14.56 18.71
N SER A 53 -16.20 -14.93 17.70
CA SER A 53 -16.40 -14.12 16.49
C SER A 53 -16.91 -12.72 16.84
N GLU A 54 -16.59 -11.74 16.00
CA GLU A 54 -17.06 -10.37 16.16
C GLU A 54 -18.58 -10.35 16.37
N PRO A 55 -19.09 -9.75 17.46
CA PRO A 55 -20.52 -9.52 17.58
C PRO A 55 -20.95 -8.54 16.49
N ASP A 56 -22.00 -8.88 15.76
CA ASP A 56 -22.59 -7.99 14.76
C ASP A 56 -23.04 -6.70 15.44
N ALA A 57 -22.89 -5.57 14.76
CA ALA A 57 -23.30 -4.25 15.28
C ALA A 57 -24.81 -4.19 15.65
N THR A 58 -25.59 -5.18 15.21
CA THR A 58 -27.03 -5.33 15.46
C THR A 58 -27.41 -6.10 16.73
N ASP A 59 -26.46 -6.70 17.45
CA ASP A 59 -26.76 -7.58 18.62
C ASP A 59 -27.08 -6.81 19.93
N ALA A 60 -27.16 -5.48 19.88
CA ALA A 60 -27.57 -4.67 21.02
C ALA A 60 -29.11 -4.68 21.19
N HIS A 61 -29.63 -5.71 21.86
CA HIS A 61 -31.08 -5.90 22.03
C HIS A 61 -31.72 -5.10 23.18
N THR A 62 -30.94 -4.47 24.07
CA THR A 62 -31.48 -3.61 25.14
C THR A 62 -30.69 -2.32 25.35
N LEU A 63 -31.36 -1.28 25.85
CA LEU A 63 -30.75 0.00 26.28
C LEU A 63 -29.70 -0.20 27.38
N ARG A 64 -29.86 -1.21 28.24
CA ARG A 64 -28.84 -1.58 29.23
C ARG A 64 -27.62 -2.21 28.59
N ASP A 65 -27.79 -3.04 27.57
CA ASP A 65 -26.67 -3.63 26.82
C ASP A 65 -25.94 -2.57 26.01
N MET A 66 -26.64 -1.61 25.41
CA MET A 66 -26.00 -0.43 24.80
C MET A 66 -25.18 0.37 25.82
N ILE A 67 -25.73 0.68 27.01
CA ILE A 67 -25.02 1.47 28.02
C ILE A 67 -23.85 0.68 28.63
N ARG A 68 -23.97 -0.64 28.78
CA ARG A 68 -22.92 -1.51 29.34
C ARG A 68 -21.81 -1.84 28.33
N ASN A 69 -22.13 -1.85 27.03
CA ASN A 69 -21.20 -2.14 25.94
C ASN A 69 -20.60 -0.90 25.27
N THR A 70 -20.98 0.31 25.70
CA THR A 70 -20.47 1.59 25.18
C THR A 70 -19.78 2.36 26.29
N ALA A 71 -18.70 1.80 26.85
CA ALA A 71 -17.90 2.50 27.84
C ALA A 71 -16.83 3.34 27.14
N LEU A 72 -16.73 4.63 27.43
CA LEU A 72 -15.64 5.48 26.89
C LEU A 72 -14.32 5.33 27.67
N ALA A 73 -14.34 4.58 28.77
CA ALA A 73 -13.20 4.32 29.63
C ALA A 73 -13.34 2.94 30.29
N PHE A 74 -12.22 2.32 30.64
CA PHE A 74 -12.19 1.14 31.50
C PHE A 74 -11.91 1.54 32.95
N ASN A 75 -12.48 0.80 33.90
CA ASN A 75 -12.27 1.06 35.32
C ASN A 75 -11.09 0.25 35.85
N VAL A 76 -10.23 0.91 36.63
CA VAL A 76 -9.18 0.25 37.41
C VAL A 76 -9.61 0.21 38.87
N HIS A 77 -9.88 -0.99 39.38
CA HIS A 77 -10.29 -1.19 40.77
C HIS A 77 -9.06 -1.27 41.69
N ASP A 78 -9.26 -1.04 42.99
CA ASP A 78 -8.26 -1.21 44.05
C ASP A 78 -6.91 -0.54 43.73
N LEU A 79 -6.93 0.78 43.47
CA LEU A 79 -5.73 1.55 43.09
C LEU A 79 -4.60 1.46 44.11
N GLU A 80 -4.90 1.25 45.39
CA GLU A 80 -3.90 1.03 46.45
C GLU A 80 -3.08 -0.24 46.22
N ASP A 81 -3.68 -1.27 45.60
CA ASP A 81 -3.03 -2.54 45.26
C ASP A 81 -2.43 -2.54 43.84
N LEU A 82 -2.71 -1.51 43.03
CA LEU A 82 -2.08 -1.38 41.71
C LEU A 82 -0.59 -1.02 41.88
N ALA A 83 0.29 -1.88 41.38
CA ALA A 83 1.73 -1.63 41.34
C ALA A 83 2.14 -1.02 39.99
N GLU A 84 1.52 -1.46 38.90
CA GLU A 84 1.95 -1.12 37.55
C GLU A 84 0.78 -1.29 36.57
N LEU A 85 0.64 -0.34 35.63
CA LEU A 85 -0.30 -0.44 34.51
C LEU A 85 0.48 -0.25 33.20
N ARG A 86 0.27 -1.16 32.24
CA ARG A 86 0.86 -1.08 30.90
C ARG A 86 -0.22 -1.30 29.86
N LEU A 87 -0.17 -0.54 28.77
CA LEU A 87 -1.16 -0.63 27.70
C LEU A 87 -0.47 -0.85 26.36
N PHE A 88 -1.11 -1.64 25.50
CA PHE A 88 -0.70 -1.84 24.12
C PHE A 88 -1.91 -1.72 23.21
N TYR A 89 -1.78 -0.96 22.14
CA TYR A 89 -2.80 -0.83 21.11
C TYR A 89 -2.38 -1.61 19.86
N SER A 90 -3.34 -2.29 19.25
CA SER A 90 -3.19 -2.96 17.95
C SER A 90 -4.41 -2.67 17.08
N PRO A 91 -4.25 -2.39 15.78
CA PRO A 91 -5.39 -2.24 14.89
C PRO A 91 -6.14 -3.56 14.66
N ASP A 92 -5.45 -4.69 14.79
CA ASP A 92 -5.97 -6.03 14.55
C ASP A 92 -5.97 -6.86 15.85
N PRO A 93 -6.84 -7.88 15.97
CA PRO A 93 -6.86 -8.73 17.15
C PRO A 93 -5.63 -9.62 17.21
N LEU A 94 -4.96 -9.64 18.37
CA LEU A 94 -3.85 -10.55 18.68
C LEU A 94 -4.36 -11.97 18.98
N THR A 95 -3.66 -12.97 18.45
CA THR A 95 -3.83 -14.38 18.82
C THR A 95 -3.51 -14.59 20.31
N GLU A 96 -3.97 -15.70 20.89
CA GLU A 96 -3.62 -16.04 22.27
C GLU A 96 -2.11 -16.16 22.45
N ALA A 97 -1.40 -16.75 21.48
CA ALA A 97 0.05 -16.86 21.50
C ALA A 97 0.73 -15.48 21.49
N ALA A 98 0.25 -14.56 20.66
CA ALA A 98 0.73 -13.18 20.61
C ALA A 98 0.46 -12.41 21.92
N GLN A 99 -0.71 -12.62 22.55
CA GLN A 99 -1.02 -12.05 23.87
C GLN A 99 -0.08 -12.57 24.97
N GLN A 100 0.26 -13.86 24.95
CA GLN A 100 1.25 -14.42 25.88
C GLN A 100 2.64 -13.83 25.62
N GLN A 101 3.02 -13.63 24.34
CA GLN A 101 4.26 -12.95 23.99
C GLN A 101 4.28 -11.49 24.45
N LEU A 102 3.15 -10.78 24.35
CA LEU A 102 2.96 -9.42 24.87
C LEU A 102 3.22 -9.40 26.38
N LEU A 103 2.61 -10.31 27.14
CA LEU A 103 2.82 -10.40 28.60
C LEU A 103 4.27 -10.71 28.98
N ARG A 104 4.96 -11.55 28.18
CA ARG A 104 6.39 -11.86 28.38
C ARG A 104 7.29 -10.67 28.06
N ARG A 105 6.97 -9.89 27.02
CA ARG A 105 7.76 -8.73 26.55
C ARG A 105 7.24 -7.39 27.05
N ARG A 106 6.33 -7.40 28.02
CA ARG A 106 5.64 -6.21 28.57
C ARG A 106 6.60 -5.08 28.95
N ASP A 107 7.82 -5.42 29.39
CA ASP A 107 8.84 -4.47 29.86
C ASP A 107 9.28 -3.48 28.76
N ARG A 108 8.98 -3.76 27.49
CA ARG A 108 9.19 -2.85 26.35
C ARG A 108 8.17 -1.71 26.25
N LEU A 109 7.07 -1.80 26.97
CA LEU A 109 6.02 -0.78 26.98
C LEU A 109 6.31 0.28 28.05
N PRO A 110 5.75 1.49 27.96
CA PRO A 110 5.79 2.42 29.08
C PRO A 110 4.91 1.92 30.23
N ALA A 111 5.43 2.00 31.46
CA ALA A 111 4.63 1.84 32.66
C ALA A 111 3.94 3.16 33.00
N VAL A 112 2.64 3.10 33.28
CA VAL A 112 1.81 4.24 33.64
C VAL A 112 1.57 4.24 35.14
N ASP A 113 2.04 5.28 35.82
CA ASP A 113 1.80 5.50 37.24
C ASP A 113 0.45 6.21 37.45
N VAL A 114 -0.63 5.42 37.51
CA VAL A 114 -1.99 5.92 37.72
C VAL A 114 -2.21 6.43 39.16
N ALA A 115 -1.52 5.81 40.13
CA ALA A 115 -1.68 6.15 41.56
C ALA A 115 -1.19 7.58 41.86
N ALA A 116 -0.21 8.11 41.12
CA ALA A 116 0.21 9.50 41.24
C ALA A 116 -0.87 10.53 40.86
N PHE A 117 -1.97 10.12 40.23
CA PHE A 117 -3.04 11.01 39.77
C PHE A 117 -4.30 10.99 40.64
N THR A 118 -4.28 10.25 41.76
CA THR A 118 -5.40 10.19 42.70
C THR A 118 -5.35 11.25 43.81
N GLY A 119 -4.26 12.04 43.89
CA GLY A 119 -4.03 13.03 44.95
C GLY A 119 -4.50 14.46 44.66
N LEU A 120 -4.74 15.24 45.72
CA LEU A 120 -5.03 16.67 45.70
C LEU A 120 -3.80 17.48 45.25
N GLY A 121 -3.79 17.91 43.99
CA GLY A 121 -2.74 18.77 43.42
C GLY A 121 -1.65 17.98 42.70
N CYS A 122 -1.86 17.72 41.41
CA CYS A 122 -0.83 17.19 40.52
C CYS A 122 -0.37 18.34 39.59
N PRO A 123 0.79 18.99 39.83
CA PRO A 123 1.12 20.23 39.15
C PRO A 123 2.00 20.08 37.89
N THR A 124 2.19 18.87 37.35
CA THR A 124 3.03 18.70 36.15
C THR A 124 2.47 17.69 35.16
N PRO A 125 2.47 17.98 33.84
CA PRO A 125 2.28 16.96 32.82
C PRO A 125 3.27 15.81 33.05
N ARG A 126 2.80 14.57 33.07
CA ARG A 126 3.70 13.40 33.04
C ARG A 126 3.66 12.78 31.65
N PRO A 127 4.76 12.12 31.22
CA PRO A 127 4.74 11.34 29.99
C PRO A 127 3.55 10.38 29.97
N TYR A 128 2.89 10.29 28.83
CA TYR A 128 1.79 9.35 28.55
C TYR A 128 0.50 9.54 29.36
N VAL A 129 0.31 10.64 30.10
CA VAL A 129 -0.91 10.87 30.89
C VAL A 129 -1.40 12.32 30.76
N LEU A 130 -2.70 12.47 30.50
CA LEU A 130 -3.42 13.75 30.50
C LEU A 130 -4.48 13.77 31.60
N ARG A 131 -4.60 14.90 32.30
CA ARG A 131 -5.69 15.19 33.22
C ARG A 131 -6.92 15.68 32.46
N HIS A 132 -8.08 15.67 33.13
CA HIS A 132 -9.35 16.16 32.57
C HIS A 132 -9.25 17.61 32.03
N ASP A 133 -8.44 18.47 32.65
CA ASP A 133 -8.29 19.89 32.32
C ASP A 133 -7.28 20.13 31.21
N GLN A 134 -6.64 19.07 30.70
CA GLN A 134 -5.66 19.10 29.62
C GLN A 134 -6.17 18.42 28.35
N LEU A 135 -7.44 17.99 28.33
CA LEU A 135 -8.02 17.28 27.18
C LEU A 135 -8.09 18.15 25.92
N ASP A 136 -8.02 19.47 26.03
CA ASP A 136 -7.85 20.39 24.91
C ASP A 136 -6.54 20.20 24.13
N LEU A 137 -5.55 19.47 24.68
CA LEU A 137 -4.35 19.03 23.94
C LEU A 137 -4.64 17.91 22.93
N VAL A 138 -5.79 17.24 23.02
CA VAL A 138 -6.22 16.24 22.03
C VAL A 138 -6.79 16.97 20.82
N ALA A 139 -6.21 16.75 19.64
CA ALA A 139 -6.51 17.53 18.44
C ALA A 139 -8.00 17.50 18.08
N ASP A 140 -8.65 16.33 18.19
CA ASP A 140 -10.08 16.17 17.91
C ASP A 140 -10.98 16.96 18.86
N PHE A 141 -10.55 17.20 20.12
CA PHE A 141 -11.25 18.06 21.07
C PHE A 141 -10.98 19.55 20.82
N ALA A 142 -9.74 19.93 20.50
CA ALA A 142 -9.42 21.31 20.09
C ALA A 142 -10.23 21.72 18.85
N ALA A 143 -10.40 20.80 17.91
CA ALA A 143 -11.16 20.98 16.68
C ALA A 143 -12.67 21.16 16.86
N GLU A 144 -13.23 20.98 18.07
CA GLU A 144 -14.64 21.33 18.34
C GLU A 144 -14.91 22.83 18.20
N THR A 145 -13.89 23.65 18.47
CA THR A 145 -13.98 25.12 18.40
C THR A 145 -13.17 25.74 17.25
N ASP A 146 -12.37 24.93 16.54
CA ASP A 146 -11.55 25.35 15.41
C ASP A 146 -11.96 24.62 14.12
N SER A 147 -12.74 25.31 13.28
CA SER A 147 -13.19 24.77 11.98
C SER A 147 -12.06 24.50 10.97
N SER A 148 -10.93 25.20 11.09
CA SER A 148 -9.78 24.98 10.19
C SER A 148 -9.05 23.71 10.59
N LEU A 149 -8.84 23.51 11.90
CA LEU A 149 -8.27 22.27 12.42
C LEU A 149 -9.18 21.07 12.11
N ARG A 150 -10.51 21.21 12.26
CA ARG A 150 -11.47 20.16 11.89
C ARG A 150 -11.29 19.71 10.44
N LYS A 151 -11.27 20.66 9.49
CA LYS A 151 -11.05 20.34 8.07
C LYS A 151 -9.72 19.64 7.82
N LEU A 152 -8.66 20.02 8.55
CA LEU A 152 -7.36 19.36 8.44
C LEU A 152 -7.47 17.90 8.89
N LEU A 153 -8.10 17.63 10.04
CA LEU A 153 -8.30 16.28 10.58
C LEU A 153 -9.21 15.42 9.67
N ASP A 154 -10.25 16.01 9.09
CA ASP A 154 -11.17 15.31 8.19
C ASP A 154 -10.49 14.82 6.91
N ASN A 155 -9.39 15.48 6.50
CA ASN A 155 -8.57 15.09 5.35
C ASN A 155 -7.45 14.09 5.69
N GLN A 156 -7.31 13.68 6.96
CA GLN A 156 -6.34 12.65 7.35
C GLN A 156 -6.86 11.24 7.07
N LEU A 157 -5.94 10.25 7.04
CA LEU A 157 -6.28 8.85 6.79
C LEU A 157 -7.28 8.32 7.82
N PHE A 158 -7.11 8.70 9.08
CA PHE A 158 -7.99 8.33 10.18
C PHE A 158 -8.88 9.50 10.57
N SER A 159 -9.86 9.83 9.72
CA SER A 159 -10.83 10.90 9.97
C SER A 159 -12.04 10.45 10.79
N GLU A 160 -12.31 9.14 10.85
CA GLU A 160 -13.53 8.58 11.46
C GLU A 160 -13.56 8.59 13.01
N THR A 161 -12.43 8.86 13.67
CA THR A 161 -12.35 8.87 15.15
C THR A 161 -13.16 10.01 15.74
N SER A 162 -14.43 9.73 16.02
CA SER A 162 -15.37 10.72 16.56
C SER A 162 -15.58 10.49 18.05
N VAL A 163 -14.71 11.07 18.89
CA VAL A 163 -15.07 11.19 20.31
C VAL A 163 -16.11 12.29 20.45
N HIS A 164 -17.24 11.94 21.04
CA HIS A 164 -18.47 12.71 20.92
C HIS A 164 -18.48 14.08 21.61
N SER A 165 -17.66 14.32 22.64
CA SER A 165 -17.60 15.64 23.28
C SER A 165 -16.47 15.77 24.31
N LEU A 166 -15.69 16.86 24.21
CA LEU A 166 -14.76 17.33 25.23
C LEU A 166 -15.47 17.52 26.58
N THR A 167 -16.68 18.09 26.57
CA THR A 167 -17.48 18.30 27.79
C THR A 167 -17.83 16.99 28.47
N ALA A 168 -18.23 15.97 27.70
CA ALA A 168 -18.53 14.66 28.25
C ALA A 168 -17.29 13.98 28.83
N ALA A 169 -16.15 14.06 28.14
CA ALA A 169 -14.88 13.51 28.60
C ALA A 169 -14.38 14.21 29.88
N ARG A 170 -14.47 15.55 29.92
CA ARG A 170 -14.16 16.37 31.11
C ARG A 170 -15.07 16.04 32.27
N TYR A 171 -16.37 15.88 32.03
CA TYR A 171 -17.29 15.47 33.06
C TYR A 171 -16.85 14.11 33.61
N MET A 172 -16.69 13.08 32.77
CA MET A 172 -16.37 11.71 33.17
C MET A 172 -15.08 11.61 34.00
N LEU A 173 -13.99 12.26 33.57
CA LEU A 173 -12.69 12.20 34.23
C LEU A 173 -12.54 13.23 35.37
N GLY A 174 -13.36 14.28 35.34
CA GLY A 174 -13.36 15.40 36.26
C GLY A 174 -13.82 15.05 37.68
N PRO A 175 -13.62 15.97 38.64
CA PRO A 175 -14.09 15.80 40.00
C PRO A 175 -15.62 15.68 40.06
N GLY A 176 -16.12 14.94 41.05
CA GLY A 176 -17.55 14.87 41.33
C GLY A 176 -18.04 16.11 42.09
N ALA A 177 -19.36 16.31 42.16
CA ALA A 177 -19.96 17.44 42.88
C ALA A 177 -19.50 17.53 44.35
N ASP A 178 -19.26 16.39 45.00
CA ASP A 178 -18.96 16.30 46.43
C ASP A 178 -17.48 15.97 46.73
N LYS A 179 -16.62 15.85 45.72
CA LYS A 179 -15.20 15.48 45.90
C LYS A 179 -14.29 16.30 44.98
N PRO A 180 -13.22 16.92 45.52
CA PRO A 180 -12.28 17.71 44.72
C PRO A 180 -11.31 16.86 43.88
N GLU A 181 -11.24 15.56 44.13
CA GLU A 181 -10.34 14.64 43.44
C GLU A 181 -10.88 14.26 42.05
N ALA A 182 -9.99 14.22 41.05
CA ALA A 182 -10.32 13.74 39.72
C ALA A 182 -10.76 12.27 39.76
N ARG A 183 -11.74 11.91 38.93
CA ARG A 183 -12.25 10.53 38.83
C ARG A 183 -11.42 9.64 37.93
N GLY A 184 -10.63 10.22 37.03
CA GLY A 184 -9.79 9.46 36.12
C GLY A 184 -8.80 10.33 35.35
N ILE A 185 -8.06 9.66 34.47
CA ILE A 185 -7.06 10.25 33.58
C ILE A 185 -7.24 9.70 32.17
N ALA A 186 -6.74 10.43 31.18
CA ALA A 186 -6.53 9.88 29.84
C ALA A 186 -5.09 9.38 29.72
N VAL A 187 -4.91 8.21 29.12
CA VAL A 187 -3.60 7.59 28.90
C VAL A 187 -3.28 7.65 27.41
N VAL A 188 -2.09 8.14 27.08
CA VAL A 188 -1.60 8.22 25.70
C VAL A 188 -0.83 6.94 25.39
N VAL A 189 -1.18 6.26 24.30
CA VAL A 189 -0.50 5.07 23.81
C VAL A 189 0.08 5.34 22.42
N GLU A 190 1.22 4.75 22.11
CA GLU A 190 1.87 4.92 20.80
C GLU A 190 1.30 3.92 19.79
N ASP A 191 0.61 4.41 18.75
CA ASP A 191 0.20 3.62 17.58
C ASP A 191 1.26 3.71 16.48
N ALA A 192 2.35 2.95 16.62
CA ALA A 192 3.46 2.98 15.66
C ALA A 192 3.02 2.62 14.23
N ILE A 193 2.03 1.74 14.08
CA ILE A 193 1.47 1.34 12.78
C ILE A 193 0.69 2.52 12.17
N GLY A 194 -0.24 3.10 12.93
CA GLY A 194 -1.04 4.24 12.49
C GLY A 194 -0.20 5.49 12.20
N ILE A 195 0.82 5.77 13.00
CA ILE A 195 1.77 6.87 12.74
C ILE A 195 2.45 6.66 11.38
N THR A 196 2.96 5.47 11.11
CA THR A 196 3.64 5.15 9.84
C THR A 196 2.68 5.26 8.65
N GLN A 197 1.45 4.75 8.80
CA GLN A 197 0.41 4.84 7.78
C GLN A 197 -0.03 6.28 7.52
N GLN A 198 -0.19 7.10 8.56
CA GLN A 198 -0.56 8.50 8.45
C GLN A 198 0.54 9.33 7.79
N LEU A 199 1.81 9.04 8.07
CA LEU A 199 2.94 9.67 7.39
C LEU A 199 3.00 9.28 5.90
N ASN A 200 2.75 8.01 5.57
CA ASN A 200 2.68 7.58 4.18
C ASN A 200 1.50 8.25 3.45
N ALA A 201 0.33 8.33 4.08
CA ALA A 201 -0.84 9.02 3.54
C ALA A 201 -0.57 10.52 3.34
N TRP A 202 0.09 11.18 4.29
CA TRP A 202 0.47 12.59 4.19
C TRP A 202 1.49 12.84 3.08
N ARG A 203 2.44 11.92 2.87
CA ARG A 203 3.34 11.92 1.72
C ARG A 203 2.55 11.81 0.41
N ASN A 204 1.65 10.84 0.30
CA ASN A 204 0.78 10.66 -0.87
C ASN A 204 -0.13 11.86 -1.14
N ALA A 205 -0.62 12.52 -0.09
CA ALA A 205 -1.41 13.74 -0.21
C ALA A 205 -0.63 14.90 -0.85
N GLY A 206 0.71 14.81 -0.92
CA GLY A 206 1.53 15.72 -1.73
C GLY A 206 1.21 15.64 -3.23
N MET A 207 0.55 14.57 -3.68
CA MET A 207 0.10 14.40 -5.07
C MET A 207 -1.36 14.81 -5.30
N GLU A 208 -2.12 15.13 -4.25
CA GLU A 208 -3.58 15.33 -4.38
C GLU A 208 -3.91 16.57 -5.23
N HIS A 209 -3.12 17.65 -5.14
CA HIS A 209 -3.36 18.84 -5.97
C HIS A 209 -3.15 18.60 -7.46
N LEU A 210 -2.27 17.65 -7.83
CA LEU A 210 -2.11 17.24 -9.23
C LEU A 210 -3.37 16.51 -9.71
N LYS A 211 -3.95 15.65 -8.88
CA LYS A 211 -5.21 14.97 -9.18
C LYS A 211 -6.36 15.97 -9.34
N ASP A 212 -6.48 16.93 -8.42
CA ASP A 212 -7.49 18.00 -8.52
C ASP A 212 -7.33 18.81 -9.83
N TRP A 213 -6.08 19.15 -10.18
CA TRP A 213 -5.79 19.85 -11.42
C TRP A 213 -6.14 19.01 -12.66
N LEU A 214 -5.81 17.72 -12.66
CA LEU A 214 -6.12 16.79 -13.76
C LEU A 214 -7.63 16.64 -13.99
N GLN A 215 -8.40 16.59 -12.90
CA GLN A 215 -9.85 16.45 -12.93
C GLN A 215 -10.58 17.76 -13.26
N ALA A 216 -9.93 18.91 -13.04
CA ALA A 216 -10.51 20.20 -13.37
C ALA A 216 -10.87 20.31 -14.86
N SER A 217 -12.07 20.86 -15.11
CA SER A 217 -12.59 21.11 -16.45
C SER A 217 -13.07 22.56 -16.56
N GLU A 218 -12.68 23.24 -17.63
CA GLU A 218 -13.18 24.59 -17.93
C GLU A 218 -14.48 24.51 -18.72
N ALA A 219 -15.47 25.33 -18.37
CA ALA A 219 -16.73 25.38 -19.09
C ALA A 219 -16.54 26.09 -20.44
N VAL A 220 -16.99 25.46 -21.52
CA VAL A 220 -17.00 26.03 -22.88
C VAL A 220 -18.44 26.17 -23.33
N ALA A 221 -18.87 27.41 -23.59
CA ALA A 221 -20.23 27.73 -24.03
C ALA A 221 -21.35 27.14 -23.12
N GLY A 222 -21.14 27.19 -21.80
CA GLY A 222 -22.13 26.72 -20.82
C GLY A 222 -22.20 25.20 -20.63
N LYS A 223 -21.29 24.43 -21.24
CA LYS A 223 -21.12 22.99 -21.01
C LYS A 223 -19.74 22.70 -20.40
N PRO A 224 -19.60 21.67 -19.55
CA PRO A 224 -18.29 21.25 -19.08
C PRO A 224 -17.42 20.86 -20.27
N GLY A 225 -16.28 21.52 -20.43
CA GLY A 225 -15.27 21.17 -21.41
C GLY A 225 -14.47 19.93 -21.01
N PRO A 226 -13.47 19.52 -21.81
CA PRO A 226 -12.61 18.40 -21.46
C PRO A 226 -11.80 18.70 -20.19
N SER A 227 -11.58 17.67 -19.37
CA SER A 227 -10.67 17.75 -18.23
C SER A 227 -9.23 17.99 -18.67
N ASN A 228 -8.40 18.54 -17.79
CA ASN A 228 -6.97 18.70 -18.05
C ASN A 228 -6.28 17.36 -18.33
N GLU A 229 -6.68 16.28 -17.65
CA GLU A 229 -6.25 14.92 -17.97
C GLU A 229 -6.49 14.58 -19.44
N ARG A 230 -7.72 14.82 -19.94
CA ARG A 230 -8.05 14.54 -21.33
C ARG A 230 -7.21 15.39 -22.29
N LYS A 231 -6.98 16.67 -21.97
CA LYS A 231 -6.13 17.55 -22.77
C LYS A 231 -4.69 17.03 -22.84
N VAL A 232 -4.10 16.60 -21.71
CA VAL A 232 -2.75 16.03 -21.64
C VAL A 232 -2.64 14.73 -22.42
N LEU A 233 -3.57 13.79 -22.23
CA LEU A 233 -3.57 12.51 -22.94
C LEU A 233 -3.64 12.70 -24.47
N VAL A 234 -4.46 13.64 -24.94
CA VAL A 234 -4.54 13.95 -26.37
C VAL A 234 -3.24 14.61 -26.87
N ALA A 235 -2.66 15.52 -26.09
CA ALA A 235 -1.39 16.17 -26.42
C ALA A 235 -0.23 15.17 -26.53
N GLN A 236 -0.12 14.24 -25.58
CA GLN A 236 0.87 13.17 -25.59
C GLN A 236 0.65 12.23 -26.77
N ALA A 237 -0.58 11.73 -26.98
CA ALA A 237 -0.90 10.85 -28.11
C ALA A 237 -0.62 11.51 -29.46
N PHE A 238 -0.88 12.82 -29.59
CA PHE A 238 -0.55 13.56 -30.80
C PHE A 238 0.97 13.68 -31.00
N THR A 239 1.71 13.95 -29.93
CA THR A 239 3.19 14.03 -29.94
C THR A 239 3.80 12.69 -30.34
N GLU A 240 3.34 11.58 -29.75
CA GLU A 240 3.77 10.23 -30.10
C GLU A 240 3.41 9.87 -31.54
N LEU A 241 2.18 10.18 -31.97
CA LEU A 241 1.74 9.95 -33.35
C LEU A 241 2.62 10.71 -34.33
N HIS A 242 2.96 11.97 -34.03
CA HIS A 242 3.84 12.78 -34.86
C HIS A 242 5.24 12.15 -34.97
N GLN A 243 5.83 11.75 -33.84
CA GLN A 243 7.14 11.11 -33.81
C GLN A 243 7.18 9.79 -34.59
N GLN A 244 6.13 8.97 -34.47
CA GLN A 244 6.09 7.63 -35.08
C GLN A 244 5.44 7.60 -36.46
N PHE A 245 4.94 8.74 -36.98
CA PHE A 245 4.13 8.77 -38.20
C PHE A 245 4.85 8.18 -39.41
N SER A 246 6.10 8.60 -39.63
CA SER A 246 6.89 8.18 -40.80
C SER A 246 7.13 6.67 -40.79
N GLU A 247 7.56 6.11 -39.66
CA GLU A 247 7.81 4.67 -39.51
C GLU A 247 6.53 3.86 -39.67
N ARG A 248 5.45 4.25 -38.99
CA ARG A 248 4.14 3.58 -39.10
C ARG A 248 3.60 3.63 -40.53
N LYS A 249 3.84 4.74 -41.26
CA LYS A 249 3.43 4.89 -42.65
C LYS A 249 4.24 4.02 -43.61
N VAL A 250 5.56 3.91 -43.41
CA VAL A 250 6.41 2.96 -44.14
C VAL A 250 5.88 1.54 -43.94
N ALA A 251 5.68 1.12 -42.69
CA ALA A 251 5.17 -0.22 -42.36
C ALA A 251 3.83 -0.50 -43.06
N ALA A 252 2.85 0.39 -42.93
CA ALA A 252 1.54 0.22 -43.55
C ALA A 252 1.59 0.15 -45.10
N LEU A 253 2.48 0.92 -45.74
CA LEU A 253 2.65 0.88 -47.20
C LEU A 253 3.38 -0.38 -47.67
N VAL A 254 4.32 -0.90 -46.88
CA VAL A 254 4.98 -2.19 -47.14
C VAL A 254 3.97 -3.32 -47.00
N ASP A 255 3.16 -3.34 -45.95
CA ASP A 255 2.15 -4.37 -45.73
C ASP A 255 1.11 -4.37 -46.85
N ARG A 256 0.59 -3.19 -47.22
CA ARG A 256 -0.31 -3.05 -48.36
C ARG A 256 0.32 -3.53 -49.68
N HIS A 257 1.62 -3.31 -49.87
CA HIS A 257 2.33 -3.81 -51.05
C HIS A 257 2.45 -5.33 -51.03
N LYS A 258 2.81 -5.93 -49.88
CA LYS A 258 2.85 -7.39 -49.70
C LYS A 258 1.47 -8.01 -49.92
N GLU A 259 0.39 -7.40 -49.42
CA GLU A 259 -0.98 -7.86 -49.65
C GLU A 259 -1.40 -7.82 -51.13
N ALA A 260 -1.10 -6.71 -51.82
CA ALA A 260 -1.37 -6.61 -53.25
C ALA A 260 -0.59 -7.66 -54.06
N MET A 261 0.67 -7.90 -53.71
CA MET A 261 1.50 -8.94 -54.31
C MET A 261 0.97 -10.34 -53.99
N ARG A 262 0.54 -10.62 -52.75
CA ARG A 262 -0.12 -11.88 -52.38
C ARG A 262 -1.35 -12.13 -53.22
N ALA A 263 -2.22 -11.14 -53.39
CA ALA A 263 -3.41 -11.24 -54.23
C ALA A 263 -3.06 -11.52 -55.70
N HIS A 264 -2.01 -10.87 -56.23
CA HIS A 264 -1.51 -11.11 -57.58
C HIS A 264 -0.96 -12.54 -57.75
N LEU A 265 -0.17 -13.01 -56.79
CA LEU A 265 0.42 -14.36 -56.78
C LEU A 265 -0.62 -15.46 -56.53
N ALA A 266 -1.72 -15.17 -55.85
CA ALA A 266 -2.84 -16.11 -55.66
C ALA A 266 -3.58 -16.39 -56.97
N GLY A 267 -3.64 -15.42 -57.90
CA GLY A 267 -4.17 -15.64 -59.24
C GLY A 267 -3.38 -16.66 -60.06
N ALA A 268 -2.09 -16.82 -59.75
CA ALA A 268 -1.19 -17.79 -60.42
C ALA A 268 -1.35 -19.24 -59.91
N ASP A 269 -2.19 -19.50 -58.89
CA ASP A 269 -2.41 -20.85 -58.35
C ASP A 269 -3.35 -21.72 -59.19
N GLN A 270 -4.06 -21.15 -60.16
CA GLN A 270 -5.09 -21.85 -60.94
C GLN A 270 -4.54 -22.92 -61.92
N GLY A 271 -3.21 -23.16 -61.94
CA GLY A 271 -2.58 -24.19 -62.77
C GLY A 271 -1.39 -24.91 -62.12
N ALA A 272 -1.22 -24.83 -60.79
CA ALA A 272 -0.04 -25.36 -60.11
C ALA A 272 -0.08 -26.90 -59.92
N ASN A 273 1.05 -27.57 -60.22
CA ASN A 273 1.21 -29.01 -60.01
C ASN A 273 1.21 -29.34 -58.49
N PRO A 274 0.37 -30.29 -58.00
CA PRO A 274 0.28 -30.67 -56.59
C PRO A 274 1.62 -31.07 -55.95
N GLN A 275 2.54 -31.67 -56.72
CA GLN A 275 3.85 -32.09 -56.21
C GLN A 275 4.79 -30.92 -55.87
N MET A 276 4.53 -29.73 -56.41
CA MET A 276 5.37 -28.54 -56.19
C MET A 276 4.73 -27.52 -55.24
N ALA A 277 3.56 -27.80 -54.67
CA ALA A 277 2.80 -26.85 -53.87
C ALA A 277 3.57 -26.31 -52.64
N ALA A 278 4.27 -27.19 -51.91
CA ALA A 278 5.05 -26.79 -50.73
C ALA A 278 6.27 -25.92 -51.10
N TRP A 279 7.00 -26.30 -52.16
CA TRP A 279 8.11 -25.51 -52.68
C TRP A 279 7.64 -24.16 -53.21
N TRP A 280 6.50 -24.13 -53.91
CA TRP A 280 5.91 -22.90 -54.44
C TRP A 280 5.42 -21.97 -53.33
N ALA A 281 4.85 -22.50 -52.25
CA ALA A 281 4.49 -21.72 -51.07
C ALA A 281 5.73 -21.05 -50.43
N GLN A 282 6.83 -21.79 -50.29
CA GLN A 282 8.09 -21.24 -49.76
C GLN A 282 8.71 -20.19 -50.69
N ALA A 283 8.70 -20.44 -52.00
CA ALA A 283 9.20 -19.49 -53.00
C ALA A 283 8.38 -18.19 -53.01
N LYS A 284 7.06 -18.25 -52.84
CA LYS A 284 6.20 -17.07 -52.72
C LYS A 284 6.53 -16.22 -51.51
N GLU A 285 6.71 -16.82 -50.34
CA GLU A 285 7.11 -16.06 -49.15
C GLU A 285 8.48 -15.39 -49.36
N GLY A 286 9.45 -16.08 -49.97
CA GLY A 286 10.73 -15.47 -50.34
C GLY A 286 10.61 -14.29 -51.32
N ILE A 287 9.70 -14.39 -52.30
CA ILE A 287 9.38 -13.29 -53.24
C ILE A 287 8.74 -12.11 -52.50
N LEU A 288 7.78 -12.38 -51.61
CA LEU A 288 7.08 -11.36 -50.83
C LEU A 288 8.02 -10.63 -49.87
N ASP A 289 8.96 -11.35 -49.26
CA ASP A 289 9.96 -10.75 -48.37
C ASP A 289 10.97 -9.91 -49.13
N THR A 290 11.46 -10.38 -50.28
CA THR A 290 12.38 -9.61 -51.13
C THR A 290 11.70 -8.35 -51.67
N ALA A 291 10.48 -8.48 -52.18
CA ALA A 291 9.68 -7.35 -52.68
C ALA A 291 9.34 -6.35 -51.55
N GLY A 292 8.98 -6.87 -50.37
CA GLY A 292 8.74 -6.07 -49.18
C GLY A 292 9.98 -5.30 -48.71
N ALA A 293 11.17 -5.93 -48.74
CA ALA A 293 12.43 -5.31 -48.35
C ALA A 293 12.84 -4.19 -49.30
N LEU A 294 12.77 -4.42 -50.62
CA LEU A 294 13.05 -3.39 -51.63
C LEU A 294 12.08 -2.22 -51.51
N ARG A 295 10.79 -2.50 -51.30
CA ARG A 295 9.78 -1.46 -51.11
C ARG A 295 10.00 -0.69 -49.81
N ARG A 296 10.41 -1.37 -48.73
CA ARG A 296 10.76 -0.74 -47.45
C ARG A 296 11.93 0.24 -47.64
N GLN A 297 13.00 -0.17 -48.31
CA GLN A 297 14.16 0.67 -48.56
C GLN A 297 13.80 1.97 -49.31
N ASP A 298 12.99 1.88 -50.36
CA ASP A 298 12.46 3.05 -51.11
C ASP A 298 11.65 3.98 -50.20
N LEU A 299 10.73 3.42 -49.41
CA LEU A 299 9.86 4.19 -48.53
C LEU A 299 10.64 4.82 -47.35
N GLU A 300 11.64 4.14 -46.81
CA GLU A 300 12.54 4.68 -45.79
C GLU A 300 13.39 5.82 -46.34
N ALA A 301 13.90 5.73 -47.57
CA ALA A 301 14.61 6.84 -48.21
C ALA A 301 13.70 8.08 -48.36
N ARG A 302 12.43 7.88 -48.69
CA ARG A 302 11.41 8.95 -48.77
C ARG A 302 11.05 9.51 -47.39
N ALA A 303 10.97 8.65 -46.37
CA ALA A 303 10.78 9.06 -44.99
C ALA A 303 11.94 9.92 -44.50
N ASN A 304 13.19 9.51 -44.76
CA ASN A 304 14.43 10.21 -44.37
C ASN A 304 14.61 11.56 -45.09
N ASN A 305 14.06 11.70 -46.30
CA ASN A 305 13.93 12.99 -47.02
C ASN A 305 12.94 13.95 -46.33
N GLY A 306 12.10 13.45 -45.41
CA GLY A 306 11.06 14.22 -44.75
C GLY A 306 9.76 14.33 -45.56
N GLU A 307 9.56 13.47 -46.57
CA GLU A 307 8.31 13.45 -47.34
C GLU A 307 7.11 13.17 -46.44
N PHE A 308 7.18 12.14 -45.60
CA PHE A 308 6.08 11.76 -44.72
C PHE A 308 5.89 12.73 -43.56
N ALA A 309 6.97 13.32 -43.04
CA ALA A 309 6.87 14.43 -42.08
C ALA A 309 6.07 15.61 -42.66
N ARG A 310 6.45 16.11 -43.84
CA ARG A 310 5.69 17.19 -44.52
C ARG A 310 4.24 16.83 -44.81
N GLN A 311 3.96 15.56 -45.14
CA GLN A 311 2.58 15.10 -45.33
C GLN A 311 1.78 15.09 -44.02
N PHE A 312 2.42 14.75 -42.89
CA PHE A 312 1.79 14.87 -41.58
C PHE A 312 1.51 16.33 -41.26
N GLU A 313 2.53 17.18 -41.43
CA GLU A 313 2.45 18.62 -41.19
C GLU A 313 1.32 19.26 -41.97
N ALA A 314 1.25 19.04 -43.29
CA ALA A 314 0.23 19.62 -44.14
C ALA A 314 -1.20 19.14 -43.82
N ARG A 315 -1.34 17.88 -43.37
CA ARG A 315 -2.66 17.26 -43.18
C ARG A 315 -3.22 17.43 -41.77
N TYR A 316 -2.38 17.34 -40.74
CA TYR A 316 -2.83 17.22 -39.36
C TYR A 316 -2.53 18.46 -38.51
N LEU A 317 -1.40 19.14 -38.73
CA LEU A 317 -1.05 20.32 -37.91
C LEU A 317 -2.07 21.47 -38.00
N PRO A 318 -2.71 21.78 -39.15
CA PRO A 318 -3.71 22.85 -39.22
C PRO A 318 -4.94 22.62 -38.32
N HIS A 319 -5.15 21.39 -37.85
CA HIS A 319 -6.28 21.03 -36.99
C HIS A 319 -5.93 21.06 -35.49
N VAL A 320 -4.69 21.42 -35.14
CA VAL A 320 -4.20 21.40 -33.76
C VAL A 320 -3.66 22.77 -33.38
N ASP A 321 -4.13 23.30 -32.26
CA ASP A 321 -3.49 24.45 -31.62
C ASP A 321 -2.22 23.98 -30.92
N LEU A 322 -1.10 24.02 -31.64
CA LEU A 322 0.20 23.60 -31.13
C LEU A 322 0.65 24.42 -29.93
N LYS A 323 0.30 25.71 -29.87
CA LYS A 323 0.68 26.56 -28.74
C LYS A 323 -0.08 26.11 -27.50
N ALA A 324 -1.39 25.98 -27.59
CA ALA A 324 -2.21 25.52 -26.48
C ALA A 324 -1.81 24.10 -26.02
N MET A 325 -1.44 23.22 -26.96
CA MET A 325 -0.95 21.88 -26.65
C MET A 325 0.37 21.90 -25.85
N HIS A 326 1.36 22.67 -26.32
CA HIS A 326 2.64 22.81 -25.59
C HIS A 326 2.46 23.49 -24.24
N ASP A 327 1.63 24.53 -24.18
CA ASP A 327 1.28 25.17 -22.93
C ASP A 327 0.67 24.12 -21.98
N GLN A 328 -0.34 23.35 -22.42
CA GLN A 328 -0.95 22.32 -21.57
C GLN A 328 0.05 21.30 -21.03
N LEU A 329 1.01 20.84 -21.85
CA LEU A 329 2.06 19.92 -21.43
C LEU A 329 3.01 20.56 -20.42
N ALA A 330 3.44 21.82 -20.64
CA ALA A 330 4.28 22.54 -19.69
C ALA A 330 3.57 22.79 -18.35
N TRP A 331 2.27 23.05 -18.37
CA TRP A 331 1.46 23.15 -17.15
C TRP A 331 1.41 21.82 -16.40
N PHE A 332 1.20 20.71 -17.11
CA PHE A 332 1.24 19.37 -16.51
C PHE A 332 2.60 19.06 -15.87
N GLU A 333 3.70 19.35 -16.57
CA GLU A 333 5.06 19.18 -16.04
C GLU A 333 5.27 20.03 -14.78
N SER A 334 4.84 21.29 -14.77
CA SER A 334 4.96 22.16 -13.60
C SER A 334 4.15 21.65 -12.40
N HIS A 335 2.91 21.18 -12.61
CA HIS A 335 2.09 20.64 -11.51
C HIS A 335 2.67 19.30 -11.02
N GLY A 336 3.19 18.48 -11.93
CA GLY A 336 3.88 17.23 -11.62
C GLY A 336 5.14 17.44 -10.79
N LEU A 337 5.98 18.42 -11.15
CA LEU A 337 7.19 18.77 -10.39
C LEU A 337 6.88 19.25 -8.97
N GLU A 338 5.84 20.08 -8.80
CA GLU A 338 5.46 20.53 -7.45
C GLU A 338 4.88 19.39 -6.60
N ALA A 339 4.08 18.52 -7.22
CA ALA A 339 3.58 17.30 -6.58
C ALA A 339 4.72 16.38 -6.12
N GLN A 340 5.69 16.15 -7.01
CA GLN A 340 6.88 15.38 -6.71
C GLN A 340 7.69 16.01 -5.58
N ARG A 341 7.92 17.33 -5.63
CA ARG A 341 8.65 18.06 -4.59
C ARG A 341 8.01 17.91 -3.21
N LEU A 342 6.68 18.05 -3.13
CA LEU A 342 5.95 17.87 -1.87
C LEU A 342 6.03 16.43 -1.36
N ALA A 343 5.90 15.44 -2.25
CA ALA A 343 6.06 14.04 -1.87
C ALA A 343 7.48 13.72 -1.39
N ASP A 344 8.52 14.23 -2.07
CA ASP A 344 9.92 14.00 -1.72
C ASP A 344 10.28 14.61 -0.36
N VAL A 345 9.88 15.87 -0.10
CA VAL A 345 10.15 16.55 1.18
C VAL A 345 9.53 15.80 2.37
N ARG A 346 8.35 15.20 2.16
CA ARG A 346 7.62 14.45 3.20
C ARG A 346 8.11 13.00 3.35
N ALA A 347 8.90 12.50 2.40
CA ALA A 347 9.34 11.11 2.38
C ALA A 347 10.27 10.77 3.54
N ASP A 348 11.17 11.68 3.93
CA ASP A 348 12.18 11.39 4.97
C ASP A 348 11.53 11.02 6.31
N ASP A 349 10.53 11.79 6.75
CA ASP A 349 9.79 11.54 7.99
C ASP A 349 9.08 10.18 7.97
N HIS A 350 8.47 9.83 6.83
CA HIS A 350 7.83 8.54 6.62
C HIS A 350 8.85 7.39 6.64
N LEU A 351 9.95 7.51 5.90
CA LEU A 351 10.97 6.46 5.79
C LEU A 351 11.71 6.22 7.11
N VAL A 352 11.90 7.25 7.93
CA VAL A 352 12.46 7.12 9.28
C VAL A 352 11.55 6.27 10.17
N TRP A 353 10.24 6.50 10.13
CA TRP A 353 9.28 5.67 10.89
C TRP A 353 9.13 4.26 10.35
N LEU A 354 9.11 4.12 9.02
CA LEU A 354 8.99 2.84 8.35
C LEU A 354 10.14 1.88 8.72
N GLN A 355 11.31 2.41 9.07
CA GLN A 355 12.49 1.66 9.51
C GLN A 355 12.71 1.72 11.03
N SER A 356 11.77 2.27 11.79
CA SER A 356 11.92 2.47 13.23
C SER A 356 11.79 1.18 14.04
N GLU A 357 12.54 1.09 15.14
CA GLU A 357 12.40 -0.02 16.09
C GLU A 357 10.99 -0.09 16.70
N GLN A 358 10.31 1.04 16.85
CA GLN A 358 8.94 1.11 17.39
C GLN A 358 7.94 0.41 16.46
N LEU A 359 8.03 0.66 15.16
CA LEU A 359 7.19 -0.02 14.18
C LEU A 359 7.50 -1.53 14.16
N LEU A 360 8.78 -1.91 14.11
CA LEU A 360 9.16 -3.33 14.12
C LEU A 360 8.73 -4.04 15.40
N ALA A 361 8.78 -3.37 16.55
CA ALA A 361 8.31 -3.90 17.82
C ALA A 361 6.80 -4.12 17.83
N ALA A 362 6.01 -3.18 17.29
CA ALA A 362 4.56 -3.35 17.14
C ALA A 362 4.22 -4.50 16.18
N LEU A 363 4.91 -4.57 15.04
CA LEU A 363 4.74 -5.61 14.03
C LEU A 363 5.19 -7.01 14.49
N ALA A 364 6.02 -7.10 15.53
CA ALA A 364 6.50 -8.38 16.08
C ALA A 364 5.45 -9.17 16.86
N TYR A 365 4.25 -8.60 17.07
CA TYR A 365 3.12 -9.27 17.70
C TYR A 365 2.16 -9.93 16.71
N TYR A 366 2.36 -9.76 15.40
CA TYR A 366 1.67 -10.57 14.41
C TYR A 366 2.24 -11.99 14.41
N ASP A 367 1.37 -12.96 14.61
CA ASP A 367 1.72 -14.36 14.83
C ASP A 367 2.14 -15.03 13.52
N GLU A 368 3.37 -15.53 13.49
CA GLU A 368 3.97 -16.16 12.32
C GLU A 368 3.42 -17.56 12.01
N ASN A 369 2.55 -18.09 12.88
CA ASN A 369 1.90 -19.39 12.70
C ASN A 369 0.38 -19.29 12.56
N ASP A 370 -0.17 -18.07 12.56
CA ASP A 370 -1.60 -17.82 12.33
C ASP A 370 -1.82 -17.05 11.03
N LEU A 371 -2.60 -17.65 10.13
CA LEU A 371 -2.80 -17.10 8.80
C LEU A 371 -3.59 -15.78 8.82
N ARG A 372 -4.60 -15.64 9.69
CA ARG A 372 -5.38 -14.40 9.80
C ARG A 372 -4.49 -13.25 10.26
N SER A 373 -3.66 -13.50 11.27
CA SER A 373 -2.64 -12.56 11.73
C SER A 373 -1.68 -12.19 10.60
N GLY A 374 -1.23 -13.18 9.83
CA GLY A 374 -0.40 -12.95 8.65
C GLY A 374 -1.01 -12.05 7.57
N LEU A 375 -2.30 -12.20 7.29
CA LEU A 375 -3.02 -11.36 6.33
C LEU A 375 -3.21 -9.94 6.86
N CYS A 376 -3.56 -9.78 8.13
CA CYS A 376 -3.58 -8.47 8.79
C CYS A 376 -2.20 -7.79 8.75
N PHE A 377 -1.11 -8.53 8.97
CA PHE A 377 0.25 -7.99 8.83
C PHE A 377 0.50 -7.44 7.42
N ALA A 378 0.19 -8.22 6.38
CA ALA A 378 0.37 -7.80 4.99
C ALA A 378 -0.50 -6.58 4.65
N HIS A 379 -1.71 -6.52 5.17
CA HIS A 379 -2.60 -5.38 5.05
C HIS A 379 -2.01 -4.11 5.69
N GLN A 380 -1.65 -4.15 6.98
CA GLN A 380 -1.15 -2.97 7.69
C GLN A 380 0.18 -2.45 7.13
N THR A 381 1.09 -3.35 6.78
CA THR A 381 2.37 -2.97 6.14
C THR A 381 2.16 -2.44 4.73
N GLY A 382 1.18 -2.97 3.98
CA GLY A 382 0.81 -2.49 2.66
C GLY A 382 0.32 -1.04 2.66
N LEU A 383 -0.54 -0.68 3.61
CA LEU A 383 -0.96 0.72 3.83
C LEU A 383 0.22 1.62 4.20
N SER A 384 1.26 1.06 4.84
CA SER A 384 2.48 1.79 5.21
C SER A 384 3.39 2.10 4.02
N VAL A 385 3.21 1.45 2.86
CA VAL A 385 4.12 1.58 1.70
C VAL A 385 3.42 1.93 0.38
N VAL A 386 2.08 1.96 0.35
CA VAL A 386 1.33 2.26 -0.88
C VAL A 386 1.75 3.62 -1.45
N GLY A 387 2.08 3.66 -2.75
CA GLY A 387 2.53 4.87 -3.46
C GLY A 387 3.96 5.33 -3.13
N MET A 388 4.71 4.59 -2.31
CA MET A 388 6.07 4.95 -1.88
C MET A 388 7.09 4.91 -3.02
N GLU A 389 6.81 4.15 -4.09
CA GLU A 389 7.58 4.12 -5.32
C GLU A 389 7.59 5.46 -6.08
N GLY A 390 6.62 6.34 -5.79
CA GLY A 390 6.52 7.66 -6.41
C GLY A 390 7.64 8.62 -5.99
N VAL A 391 8.47 8.26 -5.00
CA VAL A 391 9.61 9.06 -4.55
C VAL A 391 10.90 8.25 -4.67
N SER A 392 12.00 8.90 -5.08
CA SER A 392 13.26 8.19 -5.39
C SER A 392 13.84 7.43 -4.19
N ALA A 393 13.75 8.00 -2.99
CA ALA A 393 14.22 7.34 -1.77
C ALA A 393 13.39 6.09 -1.44
N GLY A 394 12.07 6.19 -1.56
CA GLY A 394 11.14 5.09 -1.33
C GLY A 394 11.29 3.96 -2.36
N ALA A 395 11.42 4.30 -3.64
CA ALA A 395 11.70 3.33 -4.70
C ALA A 395 13.00 2.56 -4.45
N ARG A 396 14.07 3.24 -4.01
CA ARG A 396 15.34 2.58 -3.64
C ARG A 396 15.19 1.63 -2.46
N LEU A 397 14.44 2.01 -1.43
CA LEU A 397 14.20 1.15 -0.26
C LEU A 397 13.38 -0.10 -0.65
N LEU A 398 12.32 0.07 -1.45
CA LEU A 398 11.54 -1.07 -1.97
C LEU A 398 12.42 -2.00 -2.78
N ALA A 399 13.22 -1.46 -3.69
CA ALA A 399 14.17 -2.25 -4.47
C ALA A 399 15.10 -3.02 -3.52
N GLN A 400 15.75 -2.36 -2.57
CA GLN A 400 16.62 -3.02 -1.60
C GLN A 400 15.94 -4.20 -0.88
N TRP A 401 14.71 -4.03 -0.41
CA TRP A 401 13.95 -5.10 0.24
C TRP A 401 13.64 -6.27 -0.69
N TRP A 402 13.18 -6.01 -1.91
CA TRP A 402 12.90 -7.07 -2.89
C TRP A 402 14.18 -7.76 -3.40
N HIS A 403 15.31 -7.07 -3.35
CA HIS A 403 16.59 -7.59 -3.81
C HIS A 403 17.35 -8.36 -2.74
N ALA A 404 16.93 -8.27 -1.47
CA ALA A 404 17.59 -8.92 -0.34
C ALA A 404 17.65 -10.45 -0.49
N ASP A 405 18.79 -11.02 -0.11
CA ASP A 405 19.03 -12.47 -0.19
C ASP A 405 18.50 -13.24 1.02
N THR A 406 18.20 -12.54 2.12
CA THR A 406 17.72 -13.13 3.37
C THR A 406 16.48 -12.39 3.86
N LEU A 407 15.52 -13.13 4.38
CA LEU A 407 14.38 -12.53 5.06
C LEU A 407 14.82 -12.08 6.45
N THR A 408 14.83 -10.76 6.67
CA THR A 408 15.15 -10.12 7.96
C THR A 408 13.91 -9.49 8.58
N PRO A 409 13.86 -9.25 9.91
CA PRO A 409 12.70 -8.66 10.56
C PRO A 409 12.27 -7.30 10.00
N ASP A 410 13.22 -6.51 9.52
CA ASP A 410 13.06 -5.17 8.93
C ASP A 410 12.70 -5.19 7.44
N ASN A 411 12.81 -6.34 6.76
CA ASN A 411 12.40 -6.48 5.37
C ASN A 411 10.88 -6.71 5.26
N LEU A 412 10.13 -5.61 5.27
CA LEU A 412 8.67 -5.67 5.19
C LEU A 412 8.17 -6.25 3.87
N ALA A 413 8.88 -6.06 2.75
CA ALA A 413 8.44 -6.57 1.46
C ALA A 413 8.42 -8.10 1.42
N LEU A 414 9.53 -8.74 1.80
CA LEU A 414 9.61 -10.21 1.82
C LEU A 414 8.73 -10.81 2.92
N ARG A 415 8.64 -10.17 4.10
CA ARG A 415 7.73 -10.60 5.16
C ARG A 415 6.28 -10.54 4.73
N SER A 416 5.86 -9.48 4.05
CA SER A 416 4.48 -9.34 3.58
C SER A 416 4.17 -10.25 2.40
N PHE A 417 5.15 -10.50 1.52
CA PHE A 417 5.03 -11.49 0.46
C PHE A 417 4.71 -12.90 1.00
N VAL A 418 5.34 -13.29 2.11
CA VAL A 418 5.06 -14.58 2.77
C VAL A 418 3.94 -14.50 3.81
N PHE A 419 3.18 -13.40 3.85
CA PHE A 419 2.12 -13.15 4.85
C PHE A 419 2.60 -13.34 6.29
N ASN A 420 3.85 -12.98 6.58
CA ASN A 420 4.53 -13.21 7.85
C ASN A 420 4.49 -14.67 8.33
N GLN A 421 4.17 -15.65 7.46
CA GLN A 421 4.05 -17.05 7.84
C GLN A 421 5.40 -17.72 7.82
N ARG A 422 5.81 -18.29 8.96
CA ARG A 422 7.09 -19.00 9.08
C ARG A 422 7.21 -20.15 8.07
N ALA A 423 6.14 -20.93 7.90
CA ALA A 423 6.14 -22.04 6.95
C ALA A 423 6.39 -21.59 5.50
N ILE A 424 5.81 -20.45 5.09
CA ILE A 424 6.01 -19.90 3.74
C ILE A 424 7.41 -19.28 3.62
N ALA A 425 7.88 -18.59 4.67
CA ALA A 425 9.23 -18.03 4.74
C ALA A 425 10.32 -19.11 4.56
N GLU A 426 10.16 -20.27 5.19
CA GLU A 426 11.08 -21.40 5.05
C GLU A 426 11.12 -21.95 3.62
N VAL A 427 9.96 -22.11 2.97
CA VAL A 427 9.88 -22.53 1.55
C VAL A 427 10.47 -21.47 0.62
N LEU A 428 10.27 -20.19 0.91
CA LEU A 428 10.86 -19.08 0.17
C LEU A 428 12.40 -19.11 0.23
N GLU A 429 12.94 -19.34 1.43
CA GLU A 429 14.38 -19.45 1.66
C GLU A 429 14.97 -20.64 0.88
N GLN A 430 14.34 -21.82 0.98
CA GLN A 430 14.74 -23.01 0.23
C GLN A 430 14.70 -22.79 -1.28
N THR A 431 13.64 -22.13 -1.77
CA THR A 431 13.51 -21.76 -3.19
C THR A 431 14.64 -20.83 -3.63
N ARG A 432 15.00 -19.83 -2.81
CA ARG A 432 16.07 -18.89 -3.15
C ARG A 432 17.42 -19.57 -3.20
N GLN A 433 17.75 -20.40 -2.21
CA GLN A 433 18.99 -21.17 -2.17
C GLN A 433 19.12 -22.08 -3.40
N ALA A 434 18.03 -22.73 -3.80
CA ALA A 434 18.02 -23.57 -4.98
C ALA A 434 18.20 -22.78 -6.29
N LEU A 435 17.54 -21.63 -6.44
CA LEU A 435 17.70 -20.77 -7.62
C LEU A 435 19.12 -20.20 -7.73
N GLN A 436 19.76 -19.86 -6.60
CA GLN A 436 21.16 -19.40 -6.57
C GLN A 436 22.17 -20.49 -6.94
N ALA A 437 21.86 -21.77 -6.65
CA ALA A 437 22.71 -22.90 -6.99
C ALA A 437 22.67 -23.30 -8.48
N LEU A 438 21.81 -22.67 -9.30
CA LEU A 438 21.69 -22.99 -10.72
C LEU A 438 22.91 -22.47 -11.52
N PRO A 439 23.57 -23.32 -12.33
CA PRO A 439 24.74 -22.89 -13.11
C PRO A 439 24.37 -21.87 -14.21
N PRO A 440 25.27 -20.92 -14.52
CA PRO A 440 25.02 -19.86 -15.51
C PRO A 440 24.90 -20.36 -16.96
N GLU A 441 25.40 -21.56 -17.28
CA GLU A 441 25.41 -22.14 -18.64
C GLU A 441 24.28 -23.14 -18.91
N TYR A 442 23.22 -23.14 -18.10
CA TYR A 442 22.12 -24.11 -18.23
C TYR A 442 21.20 -23.84 -19.43
N ASP A 443 20.67 -24.92 -20.02
CA ASP A 443 19.69 -24.89 -21.10
C ASP A 443 18.40 -24.15 -20.68
N HIS A 444 17.93 -23.23 -21.52
CA HIS A 444 16.82 -22.32 -21.23
C HIS A 444 15.53 -23.07 -20.82
N TRP A 445 15.29 -24.25 -21.38
CA TRP A 445 14.11 -25.06 -21.07
C TRP A 445 14.16 -25.75 -19.70
N GLN A 446 15.32 -26.28 -19.30
CA GLN A 446 15.50 -26.86 -17.97
C GLN A 446 15.45 -25.80 -16.87
N GLN A 447 15.88 -24.58 -17.19
CA GLN A 447 15.75 -23.43 -16.28
C GLN A 447 14.29 -23.05 -16.05
N VAL A 448 13.49 -22.99 -17.11
CA VAL A 448 12.04 -22.72 -16.99
C VAL A 448 11.35 -23.82 -16.20
N ASP A 449 11.66 -25.08 -16.45
CA ASP A 449 11.08 -26.22 -15.71
C ASP A 449 11.44 -26.19 -14.22
N THR A 450 12.69 -25.87 -13.90
CA THR A 450 13.15 -25.76 -12.50
C THR A 450 12.52 -24.56 -11.78
N SER A 451 12.48 -23.40 -12.42
CA SER A 451 11.77 -22.22 -11.89
C SER A 451 10.28 -22.47 -11.70
N LEU A 452 9.65 -23.21 -12.62
CA LEU A 452 8.25 -23.60 -12.53
C LEU A 452 8.01 -24.59 -11.39
N LYS A 453 8.92 -25.55 -11.17
CA LYS A 453 8.85 -26.48 -10.04
C LYS A 453 8.87 -25.75 -8.69
N TYR A 454 9.79 -24.81 -8.51
CA TYR A 454 9.84 -24.01 -7.28
C TYR A 454 8.68 -23.02 -7.15
N ALA A 455 8.22 -22.44 -8.27
CA ALA A 455 7.02 -21.62 -8.28
C ALA A 455 5.79 -22.43 -7.85
N LYS A 456 5.66 -23.69 -8.26
CA LYS A 456 4.56 -24.59 -7.85
C LYS A 456 4.60 -24.92 -6.35
N GLU A 457 5.77 -25.18 -5.79
CA GLU A 457 5.90 -25.43 -4.35
C GLU A 457 5.47 -24.20 -3.53
N LEU A 458 5.93 -23.00 -3.92
CA LEU A 458 5.46 -21.76 -3.31
C LEU A 458 3.96 -21.52 -3.57
N ALA A 459 3.49 -21.74 -4.80
CA ALA A 459 2.08 -21.58 -5.17
C ALA A 459 1.18 -22.49 -4.33
N SER A 460 1.60 -23.72 -4.04
CA SER A 460 0.85 -24.64 -3.18
C SER A 460 0.63 -24.07 -1.76
N GLN A 461 1.60 -23.31 -1.24
CA GLN A 461 1.44 -22.59 0.01
C GLN A 461 0.49 -21.39 -0.14
N PHE A 462 0.55 -20.67 -1.27
CA PHE A 462 -0.35 -19.56 -1.57
C PHE A 462 -1.80 -19.98 -1.84
N SER A 463 -2.05 -21.13 -2.45
CA SER A 463 -3.40 -21.68 -2.64
C SER A 463 -4.13 -21.89 -1.30
N ARG A 464 -3.39 -22.14 -0.22
CA ARG A 464 -3.95 -22.20 1.15
C ARG A 464 -4.33 -20.83 1.69
N VAL A 465 -3.64 -19.78 1.26
CA VAL A 465 -3.94 -18.38 1.61
C VAL A 465 -5.18 -17.89 0.84
N ASP A 466 -5.29 -18.25 -0.43
CA ASP A 466 -6.34 -17.78 -1.35
C ASP A 466 -7.75 -18.18 -0.88
N GLY A 467 -7.92 -19.44 -0.45
CA GLY A 467 -9.18 -19.92 0.12
C GLY A 467 -9.64 -19.18 1.40
N HIS A 468 -8.74 -18.49 2.10
CA HIS A 468 -9.04 -17.67 3.26
C HIS A 468 -9.15 -16.17 2.95
N LEU A 469 -8.52 -15.68 1.89
CA LEU A 469 -8.71 -14.32 1.38
C LEU A 469 -10.14 -14.12 0.89
N ASP A 470 -10.72 -15.10 0.20
CA ASP A 470 -12.12 -15.09 -0.21
C ASP A 470 -13.08 -15.01 0.99
N GLN A 471 -12.76 -15.74 2.07
CA GLN A 471 -13.53 -15.69 3.31
C GLN A 471 -13.40 -14.33 4.02
N LEU A 472 -12.21 -13.73 4.03
CA LEU A 472 -12.01 -12.40 4.63
C LEU A 472 -12.66 -11.28 3.81
N ALA A 473 -12.58 -11.35 2.48
CA ALA A 473 -13.24 -10.39 1.58
C ALA A 473 -14.77 -10.41 1.73
N GLN A 474 -15.35 -11.56 2.08
CA GLN A 474 -16.79 -11.70 2.36
C GLN A 474 -17.22 -11.02 3.68
N HIS A 475 -16.30 -10.79 4.63
CA HIS A 475 -16.63 -10.22 5.95
C HIS A 475 -16.13 -8.78 6.13
N SER A 476 -15.14 -8.32 5.34
CA SER A 476 -14.78 -6.91 5.20
C SER A 476 -13.86 -6.69 3.97
N ALA A 477 -14.36 -6.02 2.94
CA ALA A 477 -13.61 -5.69 1.73
C ALA A 477 -12.41 -4.74 1.97
N LEU A 478 -12.37 -4.04 3.12
CA LEU A 478 -11.31 -3.10 3.45
C LEU A 478 -10.00 -3.80 3.86
N ASN A 479 -10.06 -5.05 4.34
CA ASN A 479 -8.93 -5.73 4.98
C ASN A 479 -7.91 -6.36 4.01
N THR A 480 -8.12 -6.30 2.69
CA THR A 480 -7.21 -6.93 1.70
C THR A 480 -6.51 -5.92 0.78
N ALA A 481 -6.95 -4.66 0.73
CA ALA A 481 -6.39 -3.64 -0.16
C ALA A 481 -4.88 -3.40 0.04
N GLY A 482 -4.43 -3.36 1.30
CA GLY A 482 -3.00 -3.26 1.64
C GLY A 482 -2.18 -4.47 1.15
N ALA A 483 -2.71 -5.69 1.25
CA ALA A 483 -2.03 -6.88 0.75
C ALA A 483 -1.88 -6.85 -0.78
N LEU A 484 -2.90 -6.37 -1.50
CA LEU A 484 -2.83 -6.16 -2.96
C LEU A 484 -1.76 -5.13 -3.37
N ALA A 485 -1.50 -4.13 -2.52
CA ALA A 485 -0.44 -3.16 -2.78
C ALA A 485 0.94 -3.84 -2.92
N TRP A 486 1.22 -4.87 -2.11
CA TRP A 486 2.47 -5.63 -2.20
C TRP A 486 2.60 -6.45 -3.49
N LEU A 487 1.50 -7.04 -3.99
CA LEU A 487 1.50 -7.72 -5.29
C LEU A 487 1.77 -6.75 -6.43
N GLY A 488 1.15 -5.57 -6.39
CA GLY A 488 1.44 -4.48 -7.33
C GLY A 488 2.92 -4.06 -7.31
N GLN A 489 3.53 -3.97 -6.12
CA GLN A 489 4.97 -3.68 -5.98
C GLN A 489 5.84 -4.80 -6.59
N LEU A 490 5.54 -6.06 -6.28
CA LEU A 490 6.28 -7.20 -6.82
C LEU A 490 6.23 -7.25 -8.35
N GLY A 491 5.05 -7.03 -8.94
CA GLY A 491 4.87 -6.97 -10.39
C GLY A 491 5.73 -5.87 -11.02
N ARG A 492 5.73 -4.67 -10.44
CA ARG A 492 6.57 -3.56 -10.93
C ARG A 492 8.06 -3.85 -10.85
N GLN A 493 8.53 -4.38 -9.72
CA GLN A 493 9.94 -4.76 -9.56
C GLN A 493 10.37 -5.85 -10.53
N SER A 494 9.50 -6.82 -10.80
CA SER A 494 9.75 -7.88 -11.79
C SER A 494 9.92 -7.30 -13.20
N LEU A 495 9.13 -6.29 -13.57
CA LEU A 495 9.23 -5.60 -14.86
C LEU A 495 10.49 -4.72 -14.95
N GLN A 496 10.86 -4.03 -13.87
CA GLN A 496 12.06 -3.18 -13.81
C GLN A 496 13.36 -3.98 -13.94
N ALA A 497 13.40 -5.20 -13.42
CA ALA A 497 14.56 -6.10 -13.53
C ALA A 497 14.79 -6.66 -14.95
N GLY A 498 14.02 -6.25 -15.97
CA GLY A 498 14.15 -6.71 -17.36
C GLY A 498 15.60 -6.70 -17.86
N ALA A 499 16.00 -7.72 -18.63
CA ALA A 499 17.41 -8.14 -18.69
C ALA A 499 18.29 -7.45 -19.76
N PRO A 500 19.30 -6.67 -19.33
CA PRO A 500 20.60 -6.60 -19.99
C PRO A 500 21.76 -7.02 -19.06
N GLY A 501 21.91 -8.32 -18.77
CA GLY A 501 23.09 -8.84 -18.02
C GLY A 501 22.84 -10.18 -17.29
N ASN A 502 23.88 -10.79 -16.73
CA ASN A 502 23.76 -12.07 -15.99
C ASN A 502 23.17 -11.92 -14.58
N MET A 503 23.52 -10.86 -13.84
CA MET A 503 22.93 -10.58 -12.53
C MET A 503 21.44 -10.21 -12.65
N ASP A 504 21.11 -9.37 -13.64
CA ASP A 504 19.73 -8.96 -13.91
C ASP A 504 18.86 -10.15 -14.33
N ARG A 505 19.42 -11.13 -15.05
CA ARG A 505 18.72 -12.39 -15.37
C ARG A 505 18.38 -13.20 -14.12
N LEU A 506 19.29 -13.32 -13.16
CA LEU A 506 19.02 -14.07 -11.91
C LEU A 506 17.97 -13.38 -11.06
N LEU A 507 18.04 -12.05 -10.95
CA LEU A 507 17.05 -11.23 -10.26
C LEU A 507 15.68 -11.35 -10.93
N TYR A 508 15.62 -11.17 -12.25
CA TYR A 508 14.40 -11.31 -13.05
C TYR A 508 13.76 -12.68 -12.84
N ARG A 509 14.57 -13.76 -12.84
CA ARG A 509 14.10 -15.12 -12.56
C ARG A 509 13.48 -15.25 -11.17
N ARG A 510 14.17 -14.75 -10.14
CA ARG A 510 13.69 -14.81 -8.76
C ARG A 510 12.36 -14.08 -8.60
N LEU A 511 12.28 -12.84 -9.08
CA LEU A 511 11.07 -12.03 -8.98
C LEU A 511 9.92 -12.61 -9.83
N GLY A 512 10.23 -13.14 -11.02
CA GLY A 512 9.28 -13.86 -11.85
C GLY A 512 8.72 -15.12 -11.18
N THR A 513 9.56 -15.93 -10.52
CA THR A 513 9.12 -17.09 -9.72
C THR A 513 8.20 -16.66 -8.58
N TYR A 514 8.52 -15.57 -7.89
CA TYR A 514 7.69 -15.04 -6.81
C TYR A 514 6.32 -14.57 -7.33
N LEU A 515 6.32 -13.86 -8.48
CA LEU A 515 5.10 -13.38 -9.11
C LEU A 515 4.21 -14.54 -9.55
N ILE A 516 4.76 -15.53 -10.25
CA ILE A 516 4.02 -16.74 -10.66
C ILE A 516 3.44 -17.45 -9.44
N ALA A 517 4.24 -17.64 -8.39
CA ALA A 517 3.78 -18.29 -7.17
C ALA A 517 2.61 -17.54 -6.50
N SER A 518 2.65 -16.20 -6.50
CA SER A 518 1.60 -15.37 -5.90
C SER A 518 0.27 -15.40 -6.66
N LEU A 519 0.28 -15.82 -7.92
CA LEU A 519 -0.92 -16.01 -8.74
C LEU A 519 -1.60 -17.38 -8.50
N GLY A 520 -1.00 -18.24 -7.67
CA GLY A 520 -1.55 -19.54 -7.30
C GLY A 520 -1.45 -20.61 -8.39
N GLU A 521 -2.09 -21.76 -8.15
CA GLU A 521 -2.07 -22.93 -9.07
C GLU A 521 -2.82 -22.72 -10.40
N GLN A 522 -3.51 -21.59 -10.57
CA GLN A 522 -4.23 -21.26 -11.81
C GLN A 522 -3.37 -20.55 -12.87
N ALA A 523 -2.14 -20.18 -12.53
CA ALA A 523 -1.13 -19.67 -13.46
C ALA A 523 -0.40 -20.83 -14.17
#